data_AF-A0A4Y3IQC3-F1
#
_entry.id   AF-A0A4Y3IQC3-F1
#
_cell.length_a   1.000
_cell.length_b   1.000
_cell.length_c   1.000
_cell.angle_alpha   90.00
_cell.angle_beta   90.00
_cell.angle_gamma   90.00
#
_symmetry.space_group_name_H-M   'P 1'
#
loop_
_entity.id
_entity.type
_entity.pdbx_description
1 polymer ?
#
loop_
_entity_poly.entity_id
_entity_poly.type
_entity_poly.pdbx_seq_one_letter_code
_entity_poly.pdbx_strand_id
1 'polypeptide(L)'
;MSALLGGLIFFMFSFVLYLLRALSPGDVKLLGVIGFHAGFGNLVDMTLCIAIFSGIVAIFYLAYNLSFLGITNLSIIFTQPSLLKGSNSNYNKSQVGRYTDKLTMPFAPCVLLGAAAYSLFY
;
A
#
# COMPACT_ATOMS: atom_id res chain seq x y z
N MET A 1 -5.89 -2.63 -28.94
CA MET A 1 -4.62 -1.87 -28.77
C MET A 1 -4.55 -1.09 -27.46
N SER A 2 -5.67 -0.65 -26.89
CA SER A 2 -5.73 0.11 -25.62
C SER A 2 -5.26 -0.66 -24.38
N ALA A 3 -5.49 -1.98 -24.30
CA ALA A 3 -5.08 -2.81 -23.16
C ALA A 3 -3.56 -2.96 -23.02
N LEU A 4 -2.89 -3.21 -24.14
CA LEU A 4 -1.44 -3.41 -24.21
C LEU A 4 -0.68 -2.12 -23.87
N LEU A 5 -1.18 -0.98 -24.35
CA LEU A 5 -0.64 0.34 -24.04
C LEU A 5 -0.86 0.70 -22.55
N GLY A 6 -2.04 0.39 -22.01
CA GLY A 6 -2.36 0.62 -20.61
C GLY A 6 -1.47 -0.17 -19.65
N GLY A 7 -1.28 -1.47 -19.92
CA GLY A 7 -0.38 -2.32 -19.15
C GLY A 7 1.08 -1.86 -19.20
N LEU A 8 1.57 -1.42 -20.37
CA LEU A 8 2.95 -0.94 -20.52
C LEU A 8 3.20 0.34 -19.74
N ILE A 9 2.27 1.30 -19.79
CA ILE A 9 2.38 2.57 -19.05
C ILE A 9 2.35 2.31 -17.54
N PHE A 10 1.45 1.44 -17.06
CA PHE A 10 1.37 1.09 -15.65
C PHE A 10 2.58 0.34 -15.14
N PHE A 11 3.11 -0.56 -15.97
CA PHE A 11 4.32 -1.27 -15.66
C PHE A 11 5.53 -0.33 -15.60
N MET A 12 5.68 0.60 -16.54
CA MET A 12 6.76 1.59 -16.53
C MET A 12 6.65 2.54 -15.33
N PHE A 13 5.45 3.05 -15.03
CA PHE A 13 5.23 3.89 -13.86
C PHE A 13 5.55 3.16 -12.55
N SER A 14 5.08 1.91 -12.42
CA SER A 14 5.35 1.08 -11.25
C SER A 14 6.83 0.68 -11.15
N PHE A 15 7.49 0.50 -12.30
CA PHE A 15 8.93 0.22 -12.37
C PHE A 15 9.77 1.42 -11.90
N VAL A 16 9.37 2.65 -12.25
CA VAL A 16 9.99 3.87 -11.69
C VAL A 16 9.85 3.87 -10.18
N LEU A 17 8.64 3.62 -9.65
CA LEU A 17 8.45 3.55 -8.19
C LEU A 17 9.25 2.42 -7.51
N TYR A 18 9.51 1.33 -8.22
CA TYR A 18 10.43 0.28 -7.76
C TYR A 18 11.88 0.75 -7.69
N LEU A 19 12.36 1.50 -8.68
CA LEU A 19 13.69 2.14 -8.61
C LEU A 19 13.80 3.09 -7.41
N LEU A 20 12.71 3.77 -7.04
CA LEU A 20 12.64 4.59 -5.82
C LEU A 20 12.58 3.77 -4.52
N ARG A 21 12.62 2.43 -4.59
CA ARG A 21 12.45 1.49 -3.46
C ARG A 21 11.13 1.68 -2.70
N ALA A 22 10.13 2.27 -3.35
CA ALA A 22 8.81 2.50 -2.76
C ALA A 22 7.91 1.25 -2.82
N LEU A 23 8.09 0.40 -3.84
CA LEU A 23 7.32 -0.84 -4.02
C LEU A 23 8.21 -2.09 -4.10
N SER A 24 7.65 -3.23 -3.69
CA SER A 24 8.26 -4.56 -3.86
C SER A 24 8.15 -5.00 -5.33
N PRO A 25 9.09 -5.82 -5.86
CA PRO A 25 8.98 -6.33 -7.23
C PRO A 25 7.68 -7.12 -7.48
N GLY A 26 7.08 -7.71 -6.43
CA GLY A 26 5.77 -8.35 -6.52
C GLY A 26 4.64 -7.35 -6.80
N ASP A 27 4.66 -6.20 -6.13
CA ASP A 27 3.62 -5.17 -6.25
C ASP A 27 3.61 -4.52 -7.63
N VAL A 28 4.79 -4.32 -8.21
CA VAL A 28 4.97 -3.82 -9.59
C VAL A 28 4.34 -4.77 -10.60
N LYS A 29 4.56 -6.07 -10.43
CA LYS A 29 4.01 -7.10 -11.34
C LYS A 29 2.49 -7.14 -11.25
N LEU A 30 1.94 -7.00 -10.04
CA LEU A 30 0.51 -6.94 -9.79
C LEU A 30 -0.11 -5.70 -10.46
N LEU A 31 0.48 -4.51 -10.30
CA LEU A 31 0.00 -3.30 -10.98
C LEU A 31 0.09 -3.41 -12.50
N GLY A 32 1.12 -4.06 -13.04
CA GLY A 32 1.24 -4.33 -14.47
C GLY A 32 0.09 -5.19 -15.01
N VAL A 33 -0.27 -6.27 -14.32
CA VAL A 33 -1.39 -7.15 -14.70
C VAL A 33 -2.73 -6.39 -14.61
N ILE A 34 -2.90 -5.56 -13.59
CA ILE A 34 -4.11 -4.78 -13.38
C ILE A 34 -4.26 -3.68 -14.44
N GLY A 35 -3.17 -2.98 -14.77
CA GLY A 35 -3.17 -1.99 -15.85
C GLY A 35 -3.44 -2.62 -17.22
N PHE A 36 -3.01 -3.87 -17.43
CA PHE A 36 -3.36 -4.63 -18.62
C PHE A 36 -4.86 -4.98 -18.65
N HIS A 37 -5.46 -5.30 -17.51
CA HIS A 37 -6.89 -5.62 -17.39
C HIS A 37 -7.79 -4.38 -17.58
N ALA A 38 -7.42 -3.25 -16.97
CA ALA A 38 -8.20 -2.01 -17.05
C ALA A 38 -8.19 -1.37 -18.44
N GLY A 39 -7.06 -1.45 -19.13
CA GLY A 39 -6.82 -0.76 -20.38
C GLY A 39 -6.75 0.77 -20.27
N PHE A 40 -6.18 1.42 -21.29
CA PHE A 40 -5.79 2.83 -21.22
C PHE A 40 -6.91 3.82 -20.86
N GLY A 41 -8.17 3.55 -21.27
CA GLY A 41 -9.29 4.47 -21.07
C GLY A 41 -9.67 4.66 -19.60
N ASN A 42 -9.54 3.62 -18.79
CA ASN A 42 -10.06 3.58 -17.42
C ASN A 42 -8.96 3.52 -16.35
N LEU A 43 -7.70 3.73 -16.77
CA LEU A 43 -6.54 3.66 -15.89
C LEU A 43 -6.62 4.66 -14.74
N VAL A 44 -6.96 5.92 -15.04
CA VAL A 44 -6.98 6.99 -14.04
C VAL A 44 -8.01 6.67 -12.96
N ASP A 45 -9.22 6.30 -13.35
CA ASP A 45 -10.32 5.99 -12.43
C ASP A 45 -10.00 4.79 -11.54
N MET A 46 -9.42 3.73 -12.12
CA MET A 46 -9.02 2.55 -11.35
C MET A 46 -7.93 2.89 -10.33
N THR A 47 -6.98 3.75 -10.70
CA THR A 47 -5.86 4.12 -9.81
C THR A 47 -6.28 5.02 -8.69
N LEU A 48 -7.23 5.92 -8.93
CA LEU A 48 -7.86 6.71 -7.90
C LEU A 48 -8.63 5.82 -6.92
N CYS A 49 -9.38 4.84 -7.42
CA CYS A 49 -10.04 3.85 -6.55
C CYS A 49 -9.02 3.09 -5.69
N ILE A 50 -7.94 2.55 -6.29
CA ILE A 50 -6.88 1.86 -5.55
C ILE A 50 -6.22 2.77 -4.51
N ALA A 51 -5.94 4.03 -4.86
CA ALA A 51 -5.34 5.00 -3.94
C ALA A 51 -6.24 5.33 -2.75
N ILE A 52 -7.55 5.50 -2.98
CA ILE A 52 -8.52 5.78 -1.92
C ILE A 52 -8.64 4.59 -0.97
N PHE A 53 -8.84 3.37 -1.50
CA PHE A 53 -9.01 2.18 -0.67
C PHE A 53 -7.73 1.80 0.08
N SER A 54 -6.56 1.89 -0.57
CA SER A 54 -5.28 1.71 0.14
C SER A 54 -5.03 2.80 1.18
N GLY A 55 -5.41 4.05 0.92
CA GLY A 55 -5.35 5.13 1.91
C GLY A 55 -6.19 4.83 3.15
N ILE A 56 -7.43 4.37 2.98
CA ILE A 56 -8.32 3.99 4.09
C ILE A 56 -7.69 2.87 4.92
N VAL A 57 -7.24 1.78 4.28
CA VAL A 57 -6.63 0.66 5.01
C VAL A 57 -5.33 1.09 5.70
N ALA A 58 -4.53 1.96 5.09
CA ALA A 58 -3.32 2.51 5.70
C ALA A 58 -3.63 3.32 6.97
N ILE A 59 -4.68 4.14 6.95
CA ILE A 59 -5.14 4.91 8.12
C ILE A 59 -5.58 3.98 9.25
N PHE A 60 -6.34 2.92 8.93
CA PHE A 60 -6.75 1.92 9.92
C PHE A 60 -5.54 1.19 10.52
N TYR A 61 -4.57 0.81 9.69
CA TYR A 61 -3.36 0.12 10.17
C TYR A 61 -2.49 1.04 11.05
N LEU A 62 -2.42 2.32 10.70
CA LEU A 62 -1.76 3.35 11.51
C LEU A 62 -2.46 3.54 12.85
N ALA A 63 -3.79 3.69 12.84
CA ALA A 63 -4.61 3.81 14.05
C ALA A 63 -4.47 2.59 14.97
N TYR A 64 -4.47 1.38 14.40
CA TYR A 64 -4.25 0.14 15.13
C TYR A 64 -2.88 0.11 15.81
N ASN A 65 -1.82 0.49 15.10
CA ASN A 65 -0.48 0.55 15.67
C ASN A 65 -0.35 1.62 16.78
N LEU A 66 -0.97 2.79 16.59
CA LEU A 66 -0.99 3.83 17.63
C LEU A 66 -1.70 3.37 18.90
N SER A 67 -2.82 2.67 18.74
CA SER A 67 -3.55 2.07 19.85
C SER A 67 -2.72 1.00 20.55
N PHE A 68 -2.00 0.16 19.81
CA PHE A 68 -1.10 -0.86 20.37
C PHE A 68 0.06 -0.23 21.16
N LEU A 69 0.57 0.90 20.71
CA LEU A 69 1.62 1.67 21.39
C LEU A 69 1.10 2.52 22.56
N GLY A 70 -0.22 2.57 22.79
CA GLY A 70 -0.82 3.39 23.85
C GLY A 70 -0.69 4.90 23.63
N ILE A 71 -0.42 5.34 22.40
CA ILE A 71 -0.20 6.75 22.09
C ILE A 71 -1.55 7.44 21.91
N THR A 72 -1.92 8.29 22.85
CA THR A 72 -3.17 9.07 22.82
C THR A 72 -3.03 10.40 22.07
N ASN A 73 -1.79 10.89 21.91
CA ASN A 73 -1.50 12.16 21.27
C ASN A 73 -0.99 11.96 19.84
N LEU A 74 -1.82 12.34 18.87
CA LEU A 74 -1.49 12.28 17.44
C LEU A 74 -0.28 13.17 17.07
N SER A 75 -0.01 14.22 17.86
CA SER A 75 1.13 15.12 17.67
C SER A 75 2.49 14.44 17.85
N ILE A 76 2.55 13.32 18.58
CA ILE A 76 3.79 12.55 18.80
C ILE A 76 4.26 11.86 17.52
N ILE A 77 3.35 11.61 16.57
CA ILE A 77 3.68 11.04 15.25
C ILE A 77 4.58 11.98 14.45
N PHE A 78 4.32 13.30 14.54
CA PHE A 78 5.11 14.31 13.84
C PHE A 78 6.47 14.54 14.49
N THR A 79 6.58 14.35 15.81
CA THR A 79 7.83 14.54 16.53
C THR A 79 8.73 13.30 16.52
N GLN A 80 8.16 12.10 16.33
CA GLN A 80 8.91 10.84 16.34
C GLN A 80 8.57 9.96 15.11
N PRO A 81 9.24 10.18 13.97
CA PRO A 81 9.02 9.39 12.74
C PRO A 81 9.50 7.92 12.87
N SER A 82 10.21 7.57 13.94
CA SER A 82 10.59 6.18 14.25
C SER A 82 9.40 5.30 14.61
N LEU A 83 8.33 5.88 15.18
CA LEU A 83 7.10 5.17 15.54
C LEU A 83 6.32 4.71 14.31
N LEU A 84 6.42 5.45 13.20
CA LEU A 84 5.85 5.09 11.90
C LEU A 84 6.60 3.92 11.23
N LYS A 85 7.88 3.70 11.58
CA LYS A 85 8.71 2.64 10.98
C LYS A 85 8.59 1.28 11.68
N GLY A 86 7.83 1.19 12.78
CA GLY A 86 7.58 -0.06 13.48
C GLY A 86 8.76 -0.60 14.30
N SER A 87 9.84 0.17 14.48
CA SER A 87 10.98 -0.24 15.30
C SER A 87 10.63 -0.18 16.79
N ASN A 88 9.80 -1.11 17.24
CA ASN A 88 9.36 -1.26 18.62
C ASN A 88 10.45 -1.95 19.45
N SER A 89 11.60 -1.28 19.60
CA SER A 89 12.76 -1.86 20.28
C SER A 89 12.57 -2.06 21.80
N ASN A 90 11.50 -1.60 22.43
CA ASN A 90 11.35 -1.76 23.86
C ASN A 90 9.87 -1.90 24.22
N TYR A 91 9.42 -3.12 24.49
CA TYR A 91 8.61 -3.48 25.67
C TYR A 91 8.54 -5.02 25.73
N ASN A 92 9.47 -5.59 26.49
CA ASN A 92 9.44 -6.89 27.16
C ASN A 92 8.72 -8.09 26.51
N LYS A 93 9.55 -9.12 26.30
CA LYS A 93 9.27 -10.57 26.25
C LYS A 93 8.91 -11.18 24.89
N SER A 94 9.93 -11.89 24.39
CA SER A 94 9.85 -13.24 23.82
C SER A 94 8.79 -13.46 22.74
N GLN A 95 9.16 -13.19 21.49
CA GLN A 95 8.96 -14.18 20.44
C GLN A 95 9.89 -13.93 19.25
N VAL A 96 10.59 -15.00 18.88
CA VAL A 96 11.52 -15.12 17.78
C VAL A 96 10.75 -14.92 16.47
N GLY A 97 11.05 -13.85 15.74
CA GLY A 97 10.51 -13.64 14.40
C GLY A 97 11.12 -12.42 13.75
N ARG A 98 12.09 -12.63 12.84
CA ARG A 98 12.78 -11.60 12.04
C ARG A 98 11.84 -10.70 11.20
N TYR A 99 10.54 -10.99 11.21
CA TYR A 99 9.47 -10.32 10.48
C TYR A 99 8.43 -9.63 11.39
N THR A 100 8.57 -9.67 12.72
CA THR A 100 7.54 -9.19 13.65
C THR A 100 7.54 -7.67 13.88
N ASP A 101 8.67 -7.00 13.62
CA ASP A 101 8.88 -5.58 13.97
C ASP A 101 8.77 -4.61 12.77
N LYS A 102 8.09 -5.01 11.69
CA LYS A 102 7.77 -4.07 10.60
C LYS A 102 6.27 -4.01 10.41
N LEU A 103 5.74 -2.80 10.47
CA LEU A 103 4.42 -2.52 9.91
C LEU A 103 4.49 -2.72 8.39
N THR A 104 4.19 -3.92 7.95
CA THR A 104 3.99 -4.22 6.53
C THR A 104 2.50 -4.36 6.29
N MET A 105 1.92 -3.36 5.63
CA MET A 105 0.55 -3.45 5.14
C MET A 105 0.51 -4.44 3.97
N PRO A 106 -0.47 -5.36 3.92
CA PRO A 106 -0.59 -6.27 2.80
C PRO A 106 -1.13 -5.49 1.58
N PHE A 107 -0.26 -5.22 0.61
CA PHE A 107 -0.57 -4.38 -0.54
C PHE A 107 -1.60 -5.03 -1.48
N ALA A 108 -1.42 -6.32 -1.80
CA ALA A 108 -2.27 -7.04 -2.75
C ALA A 108 -3.78 -7.00 -2.38
N PRO A 109 -4.19 -7.27 -1.12
CA PRO A 109 -5.58 -7.14 -0.69
C PRO A 109 -6.15 -5.73 -0.85
N CYS A 110 -5.33 -4.70 -0.68
CA CYS A 110 -5.78 -3.31 -0.79
C CYS A 110 -6.02 -2.91 -2.23
N VAL A 111 -5.13 -3.38 -3.12
CA VAL A 111 -5.34 -3.22 -4.56
C VAL A 111 -6.57 -4.01 -5.03
N LEU A 112 -6.79 -5.21 -4.50
CA LEU A 112 -8.00 -5.99 -4.77
C LEU A 112 -9.27 -5.25 -4.34
N LEU A 113 -9.28 -4.65 -3.16
CA LEU A 113 -10.40 -3.83 -2.67
C LEU A 113 -10.68 -2.64 -3.61
N GLY A 114 -9.63 -1.93 -4.03
CA GLY A 114 -9.76 -0.82 -4.98
C GLY A 114 -10.29 -1.26 -6.35
N ALA A 115 -9.81 -2.39 -6.86
CA ALA A 115 -10.28 -2.98 -8.11
C ALA A 115 -11.74 -3.45 -8.01
N ALA A 116 -12.13 -4.06 -6.89
CA ALA A 116 -13.51 -4.48 -6.63
C ALA A 116 -14.45 -3.27 -6.54
N ALA A 117 -14.03 -2.20 -5.86
CA ALA A 117 -14.81 -0.98 -5.80
C ALA A 117 -14.99 -0.33 -7.19
N TYR A 118 -13.95 -0.36 -8.02
CA TYR A 118 -14.05 0.09 -9.40
C TYR A 118 -15.12 -0.70 -10.17
N SER A 119 -15.12 -2.04 -10.06
CA SER A 119 -16.12 -2.90 -10.72
C SER A 119 -17.57 -2.71 -10.23
N LEU A 120 -17.77 -2.10 -9.05
CA LEU A 120 -19.10 -1.79 -8.53
C LEU A 120 -19.60 -0.44 -9.02
N PHE A 121 -18.70 0.48 -9.36
CA PHE A 121 -19.04 1.84 -9.77
C PHE A 121 -19.11 2.02 -11.29
N TYR A 122 -18.47 1.12 -12.06
CA TYR A 122 -18.37 1.18 -13.52
C TYR A 122 -18.61 -0.20 -14.15
#